data_AF-I6XAZ9-F1
#
_entry.id   AF-I6XAZ9-F1
#
_cell.length_a   1.000
_cell.length_b   1.000
_cell.length_c   1.000
_cell.angle_alpha   90.00
_cell.angle_beta   90.00
_cell.angle_gamma   90.00
#
_symmetry.space_group_name_H-M   'P 1'
#
loop_
_entity.id
_entity.type
_entity.pdbx_description
1 polymer ?
#
loop_
_entity_poly.entity_id
_entity_poly.type
_entity_poly.pdbx_seq_one_letter_code
_entity_poly.pdbx_strand_id
1 'polypeptide(L)'
;SQNHGFCVDDAKLPADWEVLFTNANDNSNEGVVHSVLPYFSVQFHPEHTAGPEDLECLFDVFLESVKDQINNRPYVSIKNRLTERLTYRPSVPIVTEKPKKILILGSGGLSIGQAGEFDYSGSQAIKALKEESIQTLLINPNIATVQTSKGMADKVYFLPIIPEYVEQVIRSERPDGVLLTFG
;
A
#
# COMPACT_ATOMS: atom_id res chain seq x y z
N SER A 1 14.78 -11.48 -1.49
CA SER A 1 15.96 -10.61 -1.20
C SER A 1 16.84 -10.53 -2.45
N GLN A 2 17.81 -9.60 -2.53
CA GLN A 2 18.65 -9.42 -3.73
C GLN A 2 20.13 -9.26 -3.32
N ASN A 3 21.04 -9.78 -4.15
CA ASN A 3 22.48 -9.57 -4.00
C ASN A 3 23.20 -9.75 -5.34
N HIS A 4 23.02 -8.78 -6.24
CA HIS A 4 23.65 -8.78 -7.57
C HIS A 4 24.16 -7.36 -7.91
N GLY A 5 25.17 -7.28 -8.79
CA GLY A 5 25.77 -6.02 -9.26
C GLY A 5 25.63 -5.80 -10.77
N PHE A 6 24.94 -6.70 -11.46
CA PHE A 6 24.65 -6.65 -12.89
C PHE A 6 23.15 -6.89 -13.09
N CYS A 7 22.59 -6.42 -14.19
CA CYS A 7 21.19 -6.62 -14.56
C CYS A 7 21.06 -6.91 -16.06
N VAL A 8 19.91 -7.47 -16.44
CA VAL A 8 19.53 -7.68 -17.84
C VAL A 8 19.03 -6.37 -18.46
N ASP A 9 19.48 -6.07 -19.67
CA ASP A 9 18.97 -4.95 -20.49
C ASP A 9 17.64 -5.36 -21.13
N ASP A 10 16.53 -4.92 -20.55
CA ASP A 10 15.18 -5.27 -20.97
C ASP A 10 14.79 -4.69 -22.34
N ALA A 11 15.46 -3.61 -22.79
CA ALA A 11 15.29 -3.06 -24.13
C ALA A 11 15.88 -3.94 -25.24
N LYS A 12 16.70 -4.94 -24.88
CA LYS A 12 17.38 -5.85 -25.83
C LYS A 12 16.97 -7.31 -25.66
N LEU A 13 15.80 -7.57 -25.06
CA LEU A 13 15.29 -8.95 -24.99
C LEU A 13 15.07 -9.52 -26.40
N PRO A 14 15.47 -10.79 -26.64
CA PRO A 14 15.20 -11.45 -27.90
C PRO A 14 13.70 -11.59 -28.18
N ALA A 15 13.35 -11.94 -29.41
CA ALA A 15 11.98 -12.35 -29.74
C ALA A 15 11.52 -13.45 -28.78
N ASP A 16 10.23 -13.42 -28.44
CA ASP A 16 9.56 -14.35 -27.52
C ASP A 16 9.97 -14.28 -26.05
N TRP A 17 10.80 -13.31 -25.64
CA TRP A 17 11.09 -13.02 -24.24
C TRP A 17 10.41 -11.74 -23.78
N GLU A 18 9.87 -11.79 -22.57
CA GLU A 18 9.15 -10.68 -21.95
C GLU A 18 9.69 -10.42 -20.54
N VAL A 19 9.57 -9.17 -20.10
CA VAL A 19 9.81 -8.79 -18.70
C VAL A 19 8.76 -9.45 -17.81
N LEU A 20 9.22 -10.08 -16.73
CA LEU A 20 8.36 -10.72 -15.73
C LEU A 20 8.21 -9.88 -14.46
N PHE A 21 9.32 -9.33 -13.96
CA PHE A 21 9.36 -8.46 -12.78
C PHE A 21 10.21 -7.22 -13.08
N THR A 22 9.85 -6.10 -12.46
CA THR A 22 10.56 -4.81 -12.56
C THR A 22 10.77 -4.24 -11.17
N ASN A 23 11.96 -3.70 -10.92
CA ASN A 23 12.28 -3.05 -9.66
C ASN A 23 11.48 -1.74 -9.51
N ALA A 24 10.78 -1.56 -8.39
CA ALA A 24 9.96 -0.37 -8.17
C ALA A 24 10.77 0.92 -7.91
N ASN A 25 12.06 0.80 -7.54
CA ASN A 25 12.89 1.95 -7.19
C ASN A 25 13.67 2.50 -8.40
N ASP A 26 14.25 1.62 -9.22
CA ASP A 26 15.15 2.01 -10.33
C ASP A 26 14.70 1.54 -11.71
N ASN A 27 13.59 0.80 -11.80
CA ASN A 27 13.03 0.20 -13.02
C ASN A 27 13.94 -0.83 -13.71
N SER A 28 14.96 -1.36 -13.03
CA SER A 28 15.78 -2.44 -13.56
C SER A 28 14.98 -3.74 -13.72
N ASN A 29 15.44 -4.60 -14.65
CA ASN A 29 14.84 -5.91 -14.86
C ASN A 29 15.08 -6.82 -13.65
N GLU A 30 13.99 -7.42 -13.14
CA GLU A 30 14.03 -8.32 -11.99
C GLU A 30 13.60 -9.76 -12.32
N GLY A 31 13.40 -10.03 -13.61
CA GLY A 31 12.98 -11.33 -14.09
C GLY A 31 12.52 -11.29 -15.54
N VAL A 32 12.63 -12.43 -16.19
CA VAL A 32 12.25 -12.63 -17.59
C VAL A 32 11.46 -13.92 -17.74
N VAL A 33 10.58 -13.97 -18.73
CA VAL A 33 9.75 -15.13 -19.04
C VAL A 33 9.65 -15.30 -20.54
N HIS A 34 9.64 -16.56 -21.00
CA HIS A 34 9.38 -16.86 -22.40
C HIS A 34 7.87 -16.88 -22.65
N SER A 35 7.44 -16.32 -23.78
CA SER A 35 6.04 -16.21 -24.18
C SER A 35 5.32 -17.56 -24.35
N VAL A 36 6.02 -18.58 -24.85
CA VAL A 36 5.47 -19.91 -25.19
C VAL A 36 6.11 -21.07 -24.41
N LEU A 37 7.40 -21.00 -24.08
CA LEU A 37 8.10 -22.10 -23.41
C LEU A 37 7.99 -21.95 -21.88
N PRO A 38 8.11 -23.03 -21.09
CA PRO A 38 8.04 -22.97 -19.62
C PRO A 38 9.36 -22.45 -19.02
N TYR A 39 9.94 -21.39 -19.60
CA TYR A 39 11.19 -20.79 -19.16
C TYR A 39 10.89 -19.47 -18.47
N PHE A 40 11.40 -19.32 -17.26
CA PHE A 40 11.39 -18.07 -16.54
C PHE A 40 12.60 -17.98 -15.64
N SER A 41 12.94 -16.77 -15.25
CA SER A 41 13.99 -16.49 -14.28
C SER A 41 13.62 -15.25 -13.48
N VAL A 42 14.18 -15.16 -12.29
CA VAL A 42 14.08 -14.00 -11.41
C VAL A 42 15.49 -13.57 -11.01
N GLN A 43 15.68 -12.27 -10.84
CA GLN A 43 16.96 -11.67 -10.47
C GLN A 43 17.18 -11.67 -8.95
N PHE A 44 16.08 -11.72 -8.19
CA PHE A 44 16.05 -11.87 -6.73
C PHE A 44 16.09 -13.34 -6.30
N HIS A 45 16.28 -13.54 -4.99
CA HIS A 45 16.33 -14.83 -4.29
C HIS A 45 14.97 -15.14 -3.66
N PRO A 46 14.13 -16.00 -4.29
CA PRO A 46 12.84 -16.39 -3.75
C PRO A 46 12.93 -17.49 -2.69
N GLU A 47 14.10 -18.07 -2.44
CA GLU A 47 14.36 -19.08 -1.41
C GLU A 47 14.58 -18.50 -0.01
N HIS A 48 14.65 -17.16 0.09
CA HIS A 48 14.74 -16.40 1.34
C HIS A 48 15.52 -17.12 2.46
N THR A 49 16.82 -16.92 2.50
CA THR A 49 17.64 -17.34 3.64
C THR A 49 18.28 -16.08 4.22
N ALA A 50 17.42 -15.34 4.93
CA ALA A 50 17.40 -13.88 5.17
C ALA A 50 16.60 -13.09 4.09
N GLY A 51 15.53 -12.44 4.54
CA GLY A 51 14.58 -11.69 3.69
C GLY A 51 13.13 -12.16 3.88
N PRO A 52 12.15 -11.49 3.24
CA PRO A 52 10.75 -11.88 3.30
C PRO A 52 10.46 -13.15 2.46
N GLU A 53 9.46 -13.92 2.88
CA GLU A 53 9.03 -15.20 2.28
C GLU A 53 7.95 -15.02 1.19
N ASP A 54 7.66 -13.78 0.80
CA ASP A 54 6.50 -13.39 -0.02
C ASP A 54 6.43 -14.05 -1.42
N LEU A 55 7.55 -14.58 -1.93
CA LEU A 55 7.68 -15.13 -3.29
C LEU A 55 8.08 -16.62 -3.34
N GLU A 56 7.89 -17.36 -2.25
CA GLU A 56 8.01 -18.84 -2.24
C GLU A 56 7.17 -19.53 -3.31
N CYS A 57 6.02 -18.95 -3.65
CA CYS A 57 5.10 -19.49 -4.64
C CYS A 57 5.71 -19.68 -6.04
N LEU A 58 6.87 -19.06 -6.34
CA LEU A 58 7.62 -19.32 -7.57
C LEU A 58 8.07 -20.78 -7.67
N PHE A 59 8.42 -21.41 -6.55
CA PHE A 59 8.77 -22.84 -6.51
C PHE A 59 7.55 -23.71 -6.82
N ASP A 60 6.37 -23.37 -6.31
CA ASP A 60 5.13 -24.08 -6.63
C ASP A 60 4.84 -24.01 -8.12
N VAL A 61 4.93 -22.81 -8.71
CA VAL A 61 4.68 -22.62 -10.15
C VAL A 61 5.68 -23.41 -10.99
N PHE A 62 6.95 -23.44 -10.59
CA PHE A 62 7.96 -24.27 -11.24
C PHE A 62 7.58 -25.76 -11.16
N LEU A 63 7.30 -26.29 -9.97
CA LEU A 63 6.95 -27.69 -9.77
C LEU A 63 5.66 -28.09 -10.50
N GLU A 64 4.66 -27.21 -10.53
CA GLU A 64 3.41 -27.41 -11.25
C GLU A 64 3.63 -27.47 -12.75
N SER A 65 4.48 -26.59 -13.30
CA SER A 65 4.81 -26.61 -14.73
C SER A 65 5.46 -27.93 -15.15
N VAL A 66 6.37 -28.46 -14.31
CA VAL A 66 7.02 -29.76 -14.54
C VAL A 66 6.00 -30.90 -14.45
N LYS A 67 5.17 -30.92 -13.40
CA LYS A 67 4.12 -31.93 -13.21
C LYS A 67 3.14 -31.94 -14.38
N ASP A 68 2.74 -30.78 -14.87
CA ASP A 68 1.78 -30.69 -15.97
C ASP A 68 2.37 -31.21 -17.28
N GLN A 69 3.65 -30.96 -17.55
CA GLN A 69 4.34 -31.58 -18.69
C GLN A 69 4.45 -33.09 -18.56
N ILE A 70 4.85 -33.62 -17.40
CA ILE A 70 4.95 -35.07 -17.16
C ILE A 70 3.60 -35.76 -17.38
N ASN A 71 2.51 -35.11 -16.96
CA ASN A 71 1.16 -35.66 -17.05
C ASN A 71 0.44 -35.34 -18.37
N ASN A 72 1.12 -34.77 -19.38
CA ASN A 72 0.53 -34.35 -20.66
C ASN A 72 -0.72 -33.47 -20.51
N ARG A 73 -0.72 -32.56 -19.53
CA ARG A 73 -1.81 -31.60 -19.33
C ARG A 73 -1.71 -30.44 -20.32
N PRO A 74 -2.82 -29.72 -20.60
CA PRO A 74 -2.78 -28.53 -21.43
C PRO A 74 -1.76 -27.52 -20.92
N TYR A 75 -0.99 -26.94 -21.83
CA TYR A 75 -0.01 -25.91 -21.48
C TYR A 75 -0.70 -24.64 -20.98
N VAL A 76 -0.19 -24.11 -19.87
CA VAL A 76 -0.56 -22.80 -19.32
C VAL A 76 0.74 -22.03 -19.11
N SER A 77 0.81 -20.82 -19.65
CA SER A 77 2.03 -20.01 -19.57
C SER A 77 2.40 -19.69 -18.13
N ILE A 78 3.72 -19.65 -17.87
CA ILE A 78 4.25 -19.32 -16.55
C ILE A 78 3.79 -17.92 -16.12
N LYS A 79 3.80 -16.97 -17.07
CA LYS A 79 3.30 -15.61 -16.85
C LYS A 79 1.86 -15.61 -16.34
N ASN A 80 0.95 -16.36 -16.98
CA ASN A 80 -0.45 -16.41 -16.55
C ASN A 80 -0.60 -17.03 -15.16
N ARG A 81 0.13 -18.11 -14.86
CA ARG A 81 0.11 -18.74 -13.52
C ARG A 81 0.54 -17.75 -12.45
N LEU A 82 1.62 -17.02 -12.70
CA LEU A 82 2.16 -16.03 -11.75
C LEU A 82 1.23 -14.84 -11.61
N THR A 83 0.71 -14.30 -12.71
CA THR A 83 -0.28 -13.23 -12.66
C THR A 83 -1.50 -13.66 -11.86
N GLU A 84 -2.05 -14.86 -12.07
CA GLU A 84 -3.21 -15.33 -11.33
C GLU A 84 -2.94 -15.47 -9.83
N ARG A 85 -1.79 -16.04 -9.45
CA ARG A 85 -1.41 -16.21 -8.04
C ARG A 85 -1.10 -14.91 -7.31
N LEU A 86 -0.45 -13.97 -7.99
CA LEU A 86 0.01 -12.72 -7.37
C LEU A 86 -1.03 -11.58 -7.49
N THR A 87 -2.08 -11.75 -8.31
CA THR A 87 -3.13 -10.74 -8.43
C THR A 87 -3.92 -10.64 -7.13
N TYR A 88 -3.85 -9.48 -6.48
CA TYR A 88 -4.74 -9.15 -5.37
C TYR A 88 -6.18 -8.98 -5.88
N ARG A 89 -7.08 -9.79 -5.34
CA ARG A 89 -8.52 -9.69 -5.60
C ARG A 89 -9.21 -9.20 -4.32
N PRO A 90 -9.59 -7.91 -4.26
CA PRO A 90 -10.27 -7.40 -3.08
C PRO A 90 -11.64 -8.07 -2.94
N SER A 91 -12.03 -8.39 -1.70
CA SER A 91 -13.35 -8.97 -1.41
C SER A 91 -14.50 -7.97 -1.61
N VAL A 92 -14.18 -6.68 -1.63
CA VAL A 92 -15.11 -5.57 -1.83
C VAL A 92 -14.54 -4.66 -2.92
N PRO A 93 -15.35 -4.12 -3.84
CA PRO A 93 -14.86 -3.18 -4.86
C PRO A 93 -14.12 -1.99 -4.22
N ILE A 94 -12.93 -1.70 -4.74
CA ILE A 94 -12.15 -0.53 -4.31
C ILE A 94 -12.86 0.72 -4.82
N VAL A 95 -13.28 1.58 -3.90
CA VAL A 95 -13.84 2.90 -4.24
C VAL A 95 -12.68 3.80 -4.69
N THR A 96 -12.75 4.31 -5.91
CA THR A 96 -11.69 5.17 -6.50
C THR A 96 -11.98 6.66 -6.36
N GLU A 97 -13.21 7.03 -5.97
CA GLU A 97 -13.56 8.42 -5.73
C GLU A 97 -12.86 8.94 -4.47
N LYS A 98 -12.09 10.01 -4.62
CA LYS A 98 -11.40 10.65 -3.49
C LYS A 98 -12.39 11.49 -2.68
N PRO A 99 -12.38 11.39 -1.34
CA PRO A 99 -13.18 12.26 -0.49
C PRO A 99 -12.68 13.70 -0.64
N LYS A 100 -13.60 14.67 -0.58
CA LYS A 100 -13.26 16.10 -0.69
C LYS A 100 -12.98 16.70 0.68
N LYS A 101 -13.61 16.16 1.73
CA LYS A 101 -13.49 16.64 3.09
C LYS A 101 -13.42 15.48 4.08
N ILE A 102 -12.37 15.46 4.91
CA ILE A 102 -12.15 14.44 5.94
C ILE A 102 -12.10 15.07 7.32
N LEU A 103 -12.82 14.45 8.26
CA LEU A 103 -12.75 14.76 9.68
C LEU A 103 -11.76 13.84 10.38
N ILE A 104 -10.88 14.42 11.18
CA ILE A 104 -9.84 13.70 11.93
C ILE A 104 -10.11 13.92 13.41
N LEU A 105 -10.20 12.84 14.17
CA LEU A 105 -10.27 12.89 15.62
C LEU A 105 -8.85 12.83 16.17
N GLY A 106 -8.45 13.89 16.89
CA GLY A 106 -7.14 13.99 17.52
C GLY A 106 -7.04 13.17 18.81
N SER A 107 -5.94 13.36 19.53
CA SER A 107 -5.59 12.60 20.74
C SER A 107 -6.51 12.80 21.95
N GLY A 108 -7.30 13.87 21.95
CA GLY A 108 -8.12 14.21 23.12
C GLY A 108 -7.29 14.87 24.22
N GLY A 109 -7.70 14.68 25.47
CA GLY A 109 -6.94 15.16 26.63
C GLY A 109 -5.75 14.26 26.93
N LEU A 110 -4.67 14.84 27.45
CA LEU A 110 -3.49 14.07 27.88
C LEU A 110 -3.89 13.03 28.94
N SER A 111 -3.76 11.76 28.61
CA SER A 111 -3.96 10.63 29.53
C SER A 111 -2.62 9.97 29.81
N ILE A 112 -2.45 9.39 31.01
CA ILE A 112 -1.23 8.65 31.33
C ILE A 112 -1.12 7.45 30.37
N GLY A 113 -0.03 7.40 29.61
CA GLY A 113 0.18 6.38 28.55
C GLY A 113 -0.26 6.82 27.15
N GLN A 114 -0.93 7.97 27.01
CA GLN A 114 -1.30 8.59 25.74
C GLN A 114 -0.45 9.85 25.56
N ALA A 115 0.75 9.67 25.00
CA ALA A 115 1.74 10.74 24.81
C ALA A 115 1.58 11.45 23.44
N GLY A 116 2.54 12.30 23.08
CA GLY A 116 2.54 13.07 21.81
C GLY A 116 2.66 12.26 20.51
N GLU A 117 2.68 10.92 20.57
CA GLU A 117 2.69 10.04 19.39
C GLU A 117 1.44 10.22 18.53
N PHE A 118 0.29 10.43 19.16
CA PHE A 118 -0.98 10.64 18.48
C PHE A 118 -1.04 12.02 17.81
N ASP A 119 -0.48 13.06 18.46
CA ASP A 119 -0.36 14.38 17.84
C ASP A 119 0.53 14.35 16.59
N TYR A 120 1.59 13.52 16.62
CA TYR A 120 2.46 13.30 15.45
C TYR A 120 1.74 12.53 14.34
N SER A 121 1.11 11.40 14.67
CA SER A 121 0.41 10.53 13.71
C SER A 121 -0.73 11.27 13.03
N GLY A 122 -1.54 12.01 13.78
CA GLY A 122 -2.59 12.85 13.23
C GLY A 122 -2.07 14.00 12.36
N SER A 123 -0.90 14.57 12.67
CA SER A 123 -0.28 15.59 11.81
C SER A 123 0.21 15.00 10.47
N GLN A 124 0.73 13.77 10.46
CA GLN A 124 1.09 13.08 9.22
C GLN A 124 -0.15 12.77 8.37
N ALA A 125 -1.25 12.35 8.99
CA ALA A 125 -2.52 12.14 8.30
C ALA A 125 -3.02 13.45 7.64
N ILE A 126 -2.97 14.58 8.35
CA ILE A 126 -3.32 15.90 7.81
C ILE A 126 -2.44 16.25 6.61
N LYS A 127 -1.12 16.04 6.72
CA LYS A 127 -0.17 16.32 5.64
C LYS A 127 -0.49 15.50 4.38
N ALA A 128 -0.67 14.19 4.53
CA ALA A 128 -1.00 13.31 3.40
C ALA A 128 -2.32 13.70 2.72
N LEU A 129 -3.36 14.04 3.50
CA LEU A 129 -4.63 14.51 2.96
C LEU A 129 -4.48 15.84 2.18
N LYS A 130 -3.63 16.75 2.68
CA LYS A 130 -3.35 18.02 2.00
C LYS A 130 -2.60 17.86 0.68
N GLU A 131 -1.62 16.95 0.62
CA GLU A 131 -0.91 16.62 -0.62
C GLU A 131 -1.86 16.10 -1.70
N GLU A 132 -2.93 15.41 -1.28
CA GLU A 132 -4.01 14.92 -2.14
C GLU A 132 -5.14 15.94 -2.38
N SER A 133 -4.96 17.21 -1.96
CA SER A 133 -5.96 18.29 -2.08
C SER A 133 -7.30 18.00 -1.39
N ILE A 134 -7.27 17.26 -0.29
CA ILE A 134 -8.44 16.92 0.54
C ILE A 134 -8.53 17.91 1.70
N GLN A 135 -9.72 18.50 1.89
CA GLN A 135 -9.96 19.42 2.99
C GLN A 135 -9.95 18.69 4.33
N THR A 136 -9.21 19.21 5.30
CA THR A 136 -8.96 18.61 6.60
C THR A 136 -9.67 19.36 7.72
N LEU A 137 -10.50 18.65 8.48
CA LEU A 137 -11.09 19.12 9.72
C LEU A 137 -10.48 18.35 10.88
N LEU A 138 -10.09 19.04 11.94
CA LEU A 138 -9.54 18.43 13.15
C LEU A 138 -10.42 18.75 14.35
N ILE A 139 -10.75 17.73 15.16
CA ILE A 139 -11.24 17.93 16.53
C ILE A 139 -10.13 17.51 17.48
N ASN A 140 -9.59 18.46 18.25
CA ASN A 140 -8.65 18.15 19.32
C ASN A 140 -8.79 19.20 20.45
N PRO A 141 -9.15 18.81 21.68
CA PRO A 141 -9.27 19.74 22.80
C PRO A 141 -7.90 20.21 23.34
N ASN A 142 -6.81 19.51 23.03
CA ASN A 142 -5.48 19.87 23.49
C ASN A 142 -4.90 21.03 22.65
N ILE A 143 -4.92 22.23 23.23
CA ILE A 143 -4.39 23.46 22.62
C ILE A 143 -2.87 23.50 22.52
N ALA A 144 -2.15 22.61 23.21
CA ALA A 144 -0.70 22.65 23.34
C ALA A 144 0.00 21.62 22.44
N THR A 145 -0.48 21.48 21.20
CA THR A 145 0.02 20.47 20.24
C THR A 145 0.40 21.11 18.91
N VAL A 146 1.39 20.55 18.23
CA VAL A 146 1.74 20.97 16.86
C VAL A 146 0.58 20.69 15.90
N GLN A 147 -0.20 19.64 16.18
CA GLN A 147 -1.37 19.25 15.41
C GLN A 147 -2.42 20.37 15.30
N THR A 148 -2.58 21.18 16.35
CA THR A 148 -3.54 22.29 16.40
C THR A 148 -2.95 23.65 15.98
N SER A 149 -1.70 23.66 15.50
CA SER A 149 -1.05 24.89 15.03
C SER A 149 -1.74 25.47 13.80
N LYS A 150 -1.70 26.81 13.69
CA LYS A 150 -2.29 27.54 12.57
C LYS A 150 -1.72 27.05 11.24
N GLY A 151 -2.60 26.65 10.33
CA GLY A 151 -2.23 26.15 9.00
C GLY A 151 -1.93 24.66 8.94
N MET A 152 -1.92 23.93 10.07
CA MET A 152 -1.80 22.47 10.07
C MET A 152 -3.03 21.83 9.41
N ALA A 153 -4.20 21.91 10.04
CA ALA A 153 -5.49 21.57 9.41
C ALA A 153 -6.15 22.80 8.78
N ASP A 154 -7.11 22.61 7.88
CA ASP A 154 -7.88 23.72 7.29
C ASP A 154 -8.86 24.33 8.29
N LYS A 155 -9.41 23.50 9.19
CA LYS A 155 -10.24 23.95 10.30
C LYS A 155 -9.99 23.09 11.54
N VAL A 156 -9.85 23.76 12.69
CA VAL A 156 -9.64 23.11 13.99
C VAL A 156 -10.80 23.44 14.93
N TYR A 157 -11.31 22.41 15.59
CA TYR A 157 -12.33 22.49 16.62
C TYR A 157 -11.72 22.08 17.96
N PHE A 158 -11.64 23.03 18.88
CA PHE A 158 -11.23 22.78 20.26
C PHE A 158 -12.42 22.29 21.08
N LEU A 159 -12.90 21.09 20.76
CA LEU A 159 -14.04 20.45 21.39
C LEU A 159 -13.61 19.11 22.02
N PRO A 160 -14.24 18.67 23.13
CA PRO A 160 -14.05 17.32 23.64
C PRO A 160 -14.42 16.26 22.59
N ILE A 161 -13.66 15.17 22.53
CA ILE A 161 -13.91 14.05 21.62
C ILE A 161 -14.93 13.11 22.25
N ILE A 162 -16.19 13.56 22.31
CA ILE A 162 -17.34 12.78 22.74
C ILE A 162 -18.39 12.77 21.62
N PRO A 163 -19.24 11.72 21.53
CA PRO A 163 -20.17 11.53 20.41
C PRO A 163 -21.02 12.77 20.13
N GLU A 164 -21.49 13.46 21.15
CA GLU A 164 -22.39 14.60 21.03
C GLU A 164 -21.76 15.76 20.25
N TYR A 165 -20.49 16.09 20.54
CA TYR A 165 -19.79 17.18 19.85
C TYR A 165 -19.29 16.74 18.47
N VAL A 166 -18.82 15.50 18.34
CA VAL A 166 -18.39 14.96 17.03
C VAL A 166 -19.57 14.94 16.06
N GLU A 167 -20.76 14.51 16.50
CA GLU A 167 -21.99 14.55 15.69
C GLU A 167 -22.36 15.98 15.25
N GLN A 168 -22.21 16.97 16.13
CA GLN A 168 -22.49 18.37 15.78
C GLN A 168 -21.55 18.86 14.67
N VAL A 169 -20.26 18.53 14.75
CA VAL A 169 -19.29 18.87 13.71
C VAL A 169 -19.64 18.15 12.40
N ILE A 170 -19.96 16.85 12.45
CA ILE A 170 -20.38 16.09 11.26
C ILE A 170 -21.62 16.70 10.61
N ARG A 171 -22.64 17.07 11.38
CA ARG A 171 -23.87 17.68 10.86
C ARG A 171 -23.62 19.04 10.20
N SER A 172 -22.74 19.85 10.79
CA SER A 172 -22.40 21.19 10.30
C SER A 172 -21.50 21.15 9.07
N GLU A 173 -20.46 20.32 9.11
CA GLU A 173 -19.41 20.30 8.10
C GLU A 173 -19.65 19.30 6.96
N ARG A 174 -20.44 18.25 7.21
CA ARG A 174 -20.72 17.17 6.26
C ARG A 174 -19.45 16.60 5.62
N PRO A 175 -18.51 16.05 6.40
CA PRO A 175 -17.33 15.38 5.84
C PRO A 175 -17.74 14.10 5.10
N ASP A 176 -16.97 13.73 4.07
CA ASP A 176 -17.17 12.52 3.29
C ASP A 176 -16.62 11.26 4.00
N GLY A 177 -15.76 11.46 4.99
CA GLY A 177 -15.16 10.39 5.79
C GLY A 177 -14.59 10.87 7.11
N VAL A 178 -14.34 9.92 8.01
CA VAL A 178 -13.80 10.16 9.35
C VAL A 178 -12.60 9.26 9.60
N LEU A 179 -11.49 9.84 10.05
CA LEU A 179 -10.31 9.12 10.54
C LEU A 179 -10.33 9.09 12.06
N LEU A 180 -10.36 7.88 12.62
CA LEU A 180 -10.60 7.59 14.03
C LEU A 180 -9.47 6.79 14.71
N THR A 181 -8.35 6.58 14.00
CA THR A 181 -7.23 5.73 14.45
C THR A 181 -5.92 6.49 14.66
N PHE A 182 -5.94 7.83 14.58
CA PHE A 182 -4.75 8.68 14.67
C PHE A 182 -4.74 9.57 15.93
N GLY A 183 -5.61 9.26 16.89
CA GLY A 183 -5.90 10.05 18.08
C GLY A 183 -6.28 9.16 19.25
#